data_AF-A0A0A1H624-F1
#
_entry.id   AF-A0A0A1H624-F1
#
_cell.length_a   1.000
_cell.length_b   1.000
_cell.length_c   1.000
_cell.angle_alpha   90.00
_cell.angle_beta   90.00
_cell.angle_gamma   90.00
#
_symmetry.space_group_name_H-M   'P 1'
#
loop_
_entity.id
_entity.type
_entity.pdbx_description
1 polymer ?
#
loop_
_entity_poly.entity_id
_entity_poly.type
_entity_poly.pdbx_seq_one_letter_code
_entity_poly.pdbx_strand_id
1 'polypeptide(L)' 'MSATITIRLEEDMKDRLDRLAGSTHRSKSFLAAEAIREFVENNEWQIAEIHSALKEANAGDFATEQDVDALAKKWKLNAR' A
#
# COMPACT_ATOMS: atom_id res chain seq x y z
N MET A 1 6.74 -18.02 13.15
CA MET A 1 5.80 -19.11 12.74
C MET A 1 5.50 -18.94 11.27
N SER A 2 5.36 -20.02 10.50
CA SER A 2 4.90 -20.00 9.12
C SER A 2 3.52 -20.64 9.01
N ALA A 3 2.68 -20.12 8.12
CA ALA A 3 1.39 -20.70 7.76
C ALA A 3 1.40 -21.02 6.26
N THR A 4 0.74 -22.11 5.89
CA THR A 4 0.62 -22.53 4.48
C THR A 4 -0.78 -22.21 3.98
N ILE A 5 -0.85 -21.58 2.81
CA ILE A 5 -2.09 -21.33 2.08
C ILE A 5 -2.01 -21.96 0.69
N THR A 6 -3.14 -22.47 0.20
CA THR A 6 -3.26 -22.98 -1.17
C THR A 6 -3.94 -21.92 -2.03
N ILE A 7 -3.27 -21.48 -3.08
CA ILE A 7 -3.74 -20.41 -3.97
C ILE A 7 -4.01 -21.02 -5.35
N ARG A 8 -5.14 -20.66 -5.96
CA ARG A 8 -5.41 -20.97 -7.36
C ARG A 8 -4.87 -19.84 -8.23
N LEU A 9 -4.09 -20.21 -9.24
CA LEU A 9 -3.55 -19.30 -10.23
C LEU A 9 -4.04 -19.74 -11.60
N GLU A 10 -4.27 -18.77 -12.48
CA GLU A 10 -4.43 -19.03 -13.90
C GLU A 10 -3.13 -19.65 -14.46
N GLU A 11 -3.26 -20.50 -15.48
CA GLU A 11 -2.14 -21.27 -16.02
C GLU A 11 -1.04 -20.38 -16.60
N ASP A 12 -1.44 -19.31 -17.29
CA ASP A 12 -0.52 -18.30 -17.84
C ASP A 12 0.27 -17.56 -16.74
N MET A 13 -0.38 -17.25 -15.61
CA MET A 13 0.23 -16.60 -14.46
C MET A 13 1.23 -17.53 -13.78
N LYS A 14 0.87 -18.82 -13.61
CA LYS A 14 1.80 -19.83 -13.09
C LYS A 14 3.07 -19.90 -13.95
N ASP A 15 2.92 -19.92 -15.27
CA ASP A 15 4.06 -20.01 -16.18
C ASP A 15 4.93 -18.75 -16.18
N ARG A 16 4.32 -17.57 -16.03
CA ARG A 16 5.06 -16.31 -15.82
C ARG A 16 5.85 -16.34 -14.52
N LEU A 17 5.25 -16.84 -13.43
CA LEU A 17 5.91 -16.98 -12.13
C LEU A 17 7.06 -18.00 -12.20
N ASP A 18 6.88 -19.10 -12.91
CA ASP A 18 7.93 -20.11 -13.16
C ASP A 18 9.14 -19.50 -13.87
N ARG A 19 8.92 -18.70 -14.93
CA ARG A 19 10.01 -18.00 -15.62
C ARG A 19 10.72 -16.99 -14.71
N LEU A 20 9.97 -16.20 -13.95
CA LEU A 20 10.52 -15.21 -13.03
C LEU A 20 11.39 -15.87 -11.94
N ALA A 21 10.90 -16.97 -11.37
CA ALA A 21 11.63 -17.79 -10.40
C ALA A 21 12.98 -18.26 -10.99
N GLY A 22 12.97 -18.76 -12.22
CA GLY A 22 14.18 -19.16 -12.95
C GLY A 22 15.18 -18.02 -13.14
N SER A 23 14.72 -16.86 -13.61
CA SER A 23 15.60 -15.69 -13.86
C SER A 23 16.17 -15.08 -12.58
N THR A 24 15.42 -15.13 -11.47
CA THR A 24 15.81 -14.52 -10.19
C THR A 24 16.53 -15.47 -9.24
N HIS A 25 16.65 -16.75 -9.60
CA HIS A 25 17.17 -17.81 -8.72
C HIS A 25 16.44 -17.86 -7.37
N ARG A 26 15.11 -17.72 -7.42
CA ARG A 26 14.21 -17.79 -6.26
C ARG A 26 13.17 -18.88 -6.47
N SER A 27 12.62 -19.41 -5.38
CA SER A 27 11.50 -20.34 -5.47
C SER A 27 10.20 -19.59 -5.76
N LYS A 28 9.24 -20.27 -6.43
CA LYS A 28 7.89 -19.72 -6.63
C LYS A 28 7.22 -19.31 -5.33
N SER A 29 7.35 -20.14 -4.30
CA SER A 29 6.76 -19.88 -2.99
C SER A 29 7.36 -18.65 -2.33
N PHE A 30 8.67 -18.41 -2.51
CA PHE A 30 9.31 -17.18 -2.03
C PHE A 30 8.71 -15.96 -2.75
N LEU A 31 8.67 -15.96 -4.09
CA LEU A 31 8.13 -14.83 -4.85
C LEU A 31 6.64 -14.58 -4.55
N ALA A 32 5.84 -15.63 -4.40
CA ALA A 32 4.44 -15.51 -4.03
C ALA A 32 4.27 -14.92 -2.61
N ALA A 33 5.08 -15.37 -1.65
CA ALA A 33 5.05 -14.84 -0.29
C ALA A 33 5.48 -13.36 -0.23
N GLU A 34 6.51 -12.98 -0.99
CA GLU A 34 6.94 -11.57 -1.08
C GLU A 34 5.85 -10.70 -1.69
N ALA A 35 5.25 -11.13 -2.80
CA ALA A 35 4.16 -10.38 -3.45
C ALA A 35 2.94 -10.20 -2.53
N ILE A 36 2.59 -11.24 -1.77
CA ILE A 36 1.50 -11.16 -0.80
C ILE A 36 1.86 -10.21 0.35
N ARG A 37 3.10 -10.26 0.85
CA ARG A 37 3.54 -9.34 1.91
C ARG A 37 3.42 -7.89 1.46
N GLU A 38 3.99 -7.57 0.30
CA GLU A 38 3.95 -6.21 -0.25
C GLU A 38 2.51 -5.75 -0.47
N PHE A 39 1.64 -6.63 -0.98
CA PHE A 39 0.23 -6.32 -1.14
C PHE A 39 -0.46 -6.03 0.20
N VAL A 40 -0.25 -6.87 1.21
CA VAL A 40 -0.86 -6.70 2.53
C VAL A 40 -0.37 -5.40 3.18
N GLU A 41 0.94 -5.19 3.25
CA GLU A 41 1.54 -3.99 3.84
C GLU A 41 0.98 -2.72 3.19
N ASN A 42 0.93 -2.68 1.85
CA ASN A 42 0.42 -1.54 1.10
C ASN A 42 -1.07 -1.25 1.35
N ASN A 43 -1.89 -2.27 1.56
CA ASN A 43 -3.32 -2.08 1.76
C ASN A 43 -3.66 -1.82 3.23
N GLU A 44 -2.96 -2.46 4.16
CA GLU A 44 -3.20 -2.28 5.60
C GLU A 44 -2.98 -0.84 6.02
N TRP A 45 -1.87 -0.20 5.60
CA TRP A 45 -1.62 1.19 5.96
C TRP A 45 -2.68 2.13 5.38
N GLN A 46 -3.10 1.91 4.14
CA GLN A 46 -4.10 2.76 3.48
C GLN A 46 -5.46 2.66 4.18
N ILE A 47 -5.88 1.43 4.47
CA ILE A 47 -7.15 1.17 5.13
C ILE A 47 -7.12 1.77 6.54
N ALA A 48 -6.03 1.57 7.28
CA ALA A 48 -5.87 2.15 8.61
C ALA A 48 -5.97 3.68 8.59
N GLU A 49 -5.31 4.35 7.64
CA GLU A 49 -5.36 5.81 7.55
C GLU A 49 -6.74 6.32 7.12
N ILE A 50 -7.41 5.64 6.19
CA ILE A 50 -8.79 6.00 5.83
C ILE A 50 -9.70 5.94 7.06
N HIS A 51 -9.55 4.90 7.88
CA HIS A 51 -10.34 4.78 9.11
C HIS A 51 -9.99 5.86 10.14
N SER A 52 -8.72 6.25 10.29
CA SER A 52 -8.32 7.36 11.18
C SER A 52 -8.88 8.69 10.69
N ALA A 53 -8.67 9.02 9.42
CA ALA A 53 -9.15 10.27 8.82
C ALA A 53 -10.68 10.38 8.90
N LEU A 54 -11.42 9.28 8.70
CA LEU A 54 -12.87 9.28 8.90
C LEU A 54 -13.27 9.55 10.35
N LYS A 55 -12.51 9.05 11.33
CA LYS A 55 -12.77 9.31 12.75
C LYS A 55 -12.52 10.78 13.10
N GLU A 56 -11.43 11.36 12.63
CA GLU A 56 -11.09 12.78 12.78
C GLU A 56 -12.16 13.67 12.15
N ALA A 57 -12.54 13.38 10.90
CA ALA A 57 -13.59 14.10 10.19
C ALA A 57 -14.94 14.05 10.91
N ASN A 58 -15.34 12.87 11.40
CA ASN A 58 -16.58 12.71 12.18
C ASN A 58 -16.52 13.43 13.53
N ALA A 59 -15.34 13.60 14.11
CA ALA A 59 -15.12 14.41 15.31
C ALA A 59 -15.07 15.92 15.02
N GLY A 60 -15.12 16.33 13.74
CA GLY A 60 -14.99 17.72 13.32
C GLY A 60 -13.56 18.25 13.44
N ASP A 61 -12.56 17.37 13.54
CA ASP A 61 -11.15 17.71 13.64
C ASP A 61 -10.59 18.11 12.26
N PHE A 62 -11.01 19.29 11.82
CA PHE A 62 -10.55 19.90 10.58
C PHE A 62 -9.70 21.13 10.88
N ALA A 63 -8.77 21.42 9.98
CA ALA A 63 -8.03 22.68 9.99
C ALA A 63 -8.99 23.87 9.90
N THR A 64 -8.68 24.94 10.63
CA THR A 64 -9.46 26.18 10.55
C THR A 64 -9.15 26.93 9.26
N GLU A 65 -10.01 27.88 8.88
CA GLU A 65 -9.75 28.76 7.72
C GLU A 65 -8.41 29.50 7.85
N GLN A 66 -8.02 29.88 9.07
CA GLN A 66 -6.75 30.56 9.34
C GLN A 66 -5.54 29.64 9.09
N ASP A 67 -5.64 28.37 9.45
CA ASP A 67 -4.59 27.37 9.20
C ASP A 67 -4.39 27.15 7.70
N VAL A 68 -5.50 27.06 6.96
CA VAL A 68 -5.49 26.92 5.49
C VAL A 68 -4.87 28.14 4.81
N ASP A 69 -5.22 29.35 5.27
CA ASP A 69 -4.65 30.61 4.75
C ASP A 69 -3.15 30.72 5.03
N ALA A 70 -2.70 30.32 6.23
CA ALA A 70 -1.29 30.29 6.59
C ALA A 70 -0.51 29.30 5.72
N LEU A 71 -1.07 28.12 5.48
CA LEU A 71 -0.50 27.11 4.58
C LEU A 71 -0.37 27.67 3.16
N ALA A 72 -1.45 28.24 2.60
CA ALA A 72 -1.45 28.77 1.24
C ALA A 72 -0.36 29.86 1.04
N LYS A 73 -0.14 30.73 2.04
CA LYS A 73 0.92 31.75 2.00
C LYS A 73 2.33 31.13 2.02
N LYS A 74 2.54 30.11 2.86
CA LYS A 74 3.84 29.41 2.98
C LYS A 74 4.29 28.79 1.66
N TRP A 75 3.39 28.15 0.93
CA TRP A 75 3.74 27.42 -0.30
C TRP A 75 3.71 28.29 -1.57
N LYS A 76 2.91 29.39 -1.59
CA LYS A 76 2.94 30.38 -2.68
C LYS A 76 4.30 31.08 -2.84
N LEU A 77 5.09 31.17 -1.77
CA LEU A 77 6.43 31.79 -1.81
C LEU A 77 7.50 30.90 -2.46
N ASN A 78 7.24 29.59 -2.60
CA ASN A 78 8.24 28.61 -3.08
C ASN A 78 7.91 28.02 -4.46
N ALA A 79 6.82 28.44 -5.10
CA ALA A 79 6.50 28.10 -6.48
C ALA A 79 7.17 29.12 -7.44
N ARG A 80 8.43 28.88 -7.79
CA ARG A 80 9.13 29.53 -8.91
C ARG A 80 9.77 28.47 -9.79
#